data_AF-A0AAD4XUX4-F1
#
_entry.id   AF-A0AAD4XUX4-F1
#
_cell.length_a   1.000
_cell.length_b   1.000
_cell.length_c   1.000
_cell.angle_alpha   90.00
_cell.angle_beta   90.00
_cell.angle_gamma   90.00
#
_symmetry.space_group_name_H-M   'P 1'
#
loop_
_entity.id
_entity.type
_entity.pdbx_description
1 polymer ?
#
loop_
_entity_poly.entity_id
_entity_poly.type
_entity_poly.pdbx_seq_one_letter_code
_entity_poly.pdbx_strand_id
1 'polypeptide(L)' 'HCVEAVNRLLQDIHENKEDDFGGVTVVMGGDFRQTLPMIPNGGREEIVGACIRRSFLWDNIK' A
#
# COMPACT_ATOMS: atom_id res chain seq x y z
N HIS A 1 3.59 -1.46 3.88
CA HIS A 1 4.89 -1.48 3.16
C HIS A 1 4.82 -1.95 1.71
N CYS A 2 4.16 -3.06 1.35
CA CYS A 2 4.17 -3.53 -0.04
C CYS A 2 3.61 -2.49 -1.03
N VAL A 3 2.44 -1.92 -0.74
CA VAL A 3 1.80 -0.92 -1.61
C VAL A 3 2.65 0.37 -1.71
N GLU A 4 3.26 0.79 -0.60
CA GLU A 4 4.15 1.96 -0.56
C GLU A 4 5.43 1.74 -1.36
N ALA A 5 5.96 0.51 -1.36
CA ALA A 5 7.11 0.16 -2.20
C ALA A 5 6.75 0.21 -3.68
N VAL A 6 5.55 -0.26 -4.06
CA VAL A 6 5.04 -0.12 -5.44
C VAL A 6 4.86 1.36 -5.81
N ASN A 7 4.31 2.17 -4.90
CA ASN A 7 4.19 3.61 -5.10
C ASN A 7 5.54 4.26 -5.42
N ARG A 8 6.54 4.05 -4.57
CA ARG A 8 7.90 4.59 -4.76
C ARG A 8 8.53 4.10 -6.06
N LEU A 9 8.39 2.80 -6.36
CA LEU A 9 8.91 2.22 -7.59
C LEU A 9 8.31 2.89 -8.83
N LEU A 10 6.99 3.11 -8.85
CA LEU A 10 6.34 3.75 -10.00
C LEU A 10 6.69 5.25 -10.09
N GLN A 11 6.82 5.94 -8.96
CA GLN A 11 7.31 7.32 -8.92
C GLN A 11 8.73 7.43 -9.49
N ASP A 12 9.62 6.50 -9.12
CA ASP A 12 10.99 6.47 -9.61
C ASP A 12 11.06 6.13 -11.12
N ILE A 13 10.25 5.18 -11.60
CA ILE A 13 10.20 4.80 -13.02
C ILE A 13 9.67 5.93 -13.90
N HIS A 14 8.66 6.68 -13.43
CA HIS A 14 8.05 7.77 -14.20
C HIS A 14 8.73 9.13 -13.97
N GLU A 15 9.78 9.18 -13.13
CA GLU A 15 10.44 10.40 -12.69
C GLU A 15 9.45 11.45 -12.14
N ASN A 16 8.34 10.99 -11.55
CA ASN A 16 7.27 11.81 -11.01
C ASN A 16 7.05 11.46 -9.53
N LYS A 17 7.53 12.32 -8.64
CA LYS A 17 7.46 12.13 -7.18
C LYS A 17 6.30 12.86 -6.53
N GLU A 18 5.63 13.75 -7.26
CA GLU A 18 4.52 14.55 -6.72
C GLU A 18 3.22 13.75 -6.72
N ASP A 19 3.00 12.96 -7.77
CA ASP A 19 1.79 12.14 -7.88
C ASP A 19 1.97 10.75 -7.24
N ASP A 20 0.91 10.27 -6.59
CA ASP A 20 0.84 8.88 -6.16
C ASP A 20 0.96 7.93 -7.37
N PHE A 21 1.69 6.84 -7.17
CA PHE A 21 2.04 5.83 -8.18
C PHE A 21 2.65 6.43 -9.46
N GLY A 22 3.32 7.59 -9.36
CA GLY A 22 3.92 8.27 -10.50
C GLY A 22 2.89 8.78 -11.52
N GLY A 23 1.64 9.02 -11.10
CA GLY A 23 0.54 9.45 -11.97
C GLY A 23 -0.18 8.29 -12.67
N VAL A 24 0.18 7.04 -12.38
CA VAL A 24 -0.50 5.86 -12.93
C VAL A 24 -1.85 5.66 -12.23
N THR A 25 -2.91 5.50 -13.02
CA THR A 25 -4.21 5.11 -12.47
C THR A 25 -4.16 3.68 -11.95
N VAL A 26 -4.28 3.51 -10.63
CA VAL A 26 -4.25 2.21 -9.95
C VAL A 26 -5.64 1.86 -9.44
N VAL A 27 -6.09 0.62 -9.70
CA VAL A 27 -7.31 0.06 -9.12
C VAL A 27 -6.91 -1.06 -8.16
N MET A 28 -7.26 -0.89 -6.89
CA MET A 28 -7.01 -1.90 -5.86
C MET A 28 -8.23 -2.80 -5.73
N GLY A 29 -8.16 -3.98 -6.34
CA GLY A 29 -9.16 -5.03 -6.18
C GLY A 29 -8.78 -5.98 -5.05
N GLY A 30 -9.71 -6.26 -4.14
CA GLY A 30 -9.55 -7.27 -3.09
C GLY A 30 -10.83 -7.48 -2.30
N ASP A 31 -10.96 -8.63 -1.62
CA ASP A 31 -12.00 -8.82 -0.60
C ASP A 31 -11.39 -8.44 0.75
N PHE A 32 -11.85 -7.34 1.35
CA PHE A 32 -11.39 -6.90 2.67
C PHE A 32 -11.78 -7.85 3.82
N ARG A 33 -12.56 -8.89 3.53
CA ARG A 33 -12.82 -10.02 4.43
C ARG A 33 -11.79 -11.15 4.27
N GLN A 34 -10.82 -11.02 3.37
CA GLN A 34 -9.65 -11.91 3.34
C GLN A 34 -8.81 -11.74 4.61
N THR A 35 -8.10 -12.81 4.96
CA THR A 35 -7.18 -12.86 6.09
C THR A 35 -6.20 -11.69 6.02
N LEU A 36 -5.97 -11.04 7.16
CA LEU A 36 -4.99 -9.97 7.31
C LEU A 36 -3.60 -10.41 6.81
N PRO A 37 -2.72 -9.46 6.43
CA PRO A 37 -1.35 -9.78 6.04
C PRO A 37 -0.69 -10.65 7.11
N MET A 38 -0.28 -11.86 6.73
CA MET A 38 0.38 -12.77 7.66
C MET A 38 1.85 -12.39 7.75
N ILE A 39 2.32 -12.13 8.97
CA ILE A 39 3.74 -11.92 9.27
C ILE A 39 4.18 -13.10 10.16
N PRO A 40 5.10 -13.96 9.70
CA PRO A 40 5.60 -15.07 10.51
C PRO A 40 6.18 -14.57 11.83
N ASN A 41 5.71 -15.12 12.95
CA ASN A 41 6.06 -14.67 14.31
C ASN A 41 5.70 -13.20 14.62
N GLY A 42 4.94 -12.54 13.75
CA GLY A 42 4.54 -11.15 13.92
C GLY A 42 3.40 -11.01 14.91
N GLY A 43 3.52 -10.02 15.80
CA GLY A 43 2.47 -9.64 16.72
C GLY A 43 1.30 -8.92 16.03
N ARG A 44 0.24 -8.67 16.81
CA ARG A 44 -0.94 -7.95 16.33
C ARG A 44 -0.58 -6.57 15.73
N GLU A 45 0.32 -5.83 16.36
CA GLU A 45 0.72 -4.50 15.90
C GLU A 45 1.40 -4.53 14.53
N GLU A 46 2.25 -5.52 14.28
CA GLU A 46 2.94 -5.69 12.99
C GLU A 46 1.93 -6.07 11.90
N ILE A 47 1.02 -7.00 12.20
CA ILE A 47 -0.05 -7.42 11.27
C ILE A 47 -0.95 -6.22 10.92
N VAL A 48 -1.37 -5.45 11.93
CA VAL A 48 -2.19 -4.25 11.71
C VAL A 48 -1.41 -3.19 10.94
N GLY A 49 -0.13 -2.98 11.26
CA GLY A 49 0.76 -2.04 10.56
C GLY A 49 0.99 -2.39 9.09
N ALA A 50 0.97 -3.68 8.74
CA ALA A 50 1.06 -4.13 7.36
C ALA A 50 -0.24 -3.97 6.56
N CYS A 51 -1.38 -3.70 7.22
CA CYS A 51 -2.65 -3.49 6.53
C CYS A 51 -2.62 -2.22 5.70
N ILE A 52 -3.27 -2.25 4.53
CA ILE A 52 -3.33 -1.09 3.63
C ILE A 52 -3.94 0.15 4.29
N ARG A 53 -4.89 -0.04 5.22
CA ARG A 53 -5.51 1.03 6.02
C ARG A 53 -4.54 1.79 6.92
N ARG A 54 -3.33 1.27 7.16
CA ARG A 54 -2.28 1.98 7.92
C ARG A 54 -1.29 2.70 7.02
N SER A 55 -1.41 2.57 5.71
CA SER A 55 -0.57 3.29 4.76
C SER A 55 -1.02 4.74 4.62
N PHE A 56 -0.08 5.66 4.45
CA PHE A 56 -0.38 7.07 4.13
C PHE A 56 -1.17 7.21 2.81
N LEU A 57 -1.03 6.25 1.90
CA LEU A 57 -1.78 6.20 0.65
C LEU A 57 -3.28 5.98 0.86
N TRP A 58 -3.69 5.44 2.02
CA TRP A 58 -5.10 5.17 2.30
C TRP A 58 -5.94 6.45 2.36
N ASP A 59 -5.37 7.56 2.82
CA ASP A 59 -6.07 8.84 2.92
C ASP A 59 -6.41 9.44 1.54
N ASN A 60 -5.71 8.99 0.49
CA ASN A 60 -5.92 9.43 -0.89
C ASN A 60 -6.85 8.48 -1.68
N ILE A 61 -7.22 7.33 -1.10
CA ILE A 61 -8.17 6.38 -1.70
C ILE A 61 -9.59 6.87 -1.35
N LYS A 62 -10.39 7.16 -2.38
CA LYS A 62 -11.80 7.53 -2.25
C LYS A 62 -12.72 6.32 -2.23
#